data_AF-A0A9E2ZF56-F1
#
_entry.id   AF-A0A9E2ZF56-F1
#
_cell.length_a   1.000
_cell.length_b   1.000
_cell.length_c   1.000
_cell.angle_alpha   90.00
_cell.angle_beta   90.00
_cell.angle_gamma   90.00
#
_symmetry.space_group_name_H-M   'P 1'
#
loop_
_entity.id
_entity.type
_entity.pdbx_description
1 polymer ?
#
loop_
_entity_poly.entity_id
_entity_poly.type
_entity_poly.pdbx_seq_one_letter_code
_entity_poly.pdbx_strand_id
1 'polypeptide(L)' 'MSVGVIGLGYVGLPLVAAFAEAGEHVVAVDVDPRKVAAINSGDSYVEDIPSE' A
#
# COMPACT_ATOMS: atom_id res chain seq x y z
N MET A 1 13.82 -7.82 -6.37
CA MET A 1 14.28 -6.49 -5.92
C MET A 1 13.57 -6.15 -4.61
N SER A 2 14.00 -5.15 -3.85
CA SER A 2 13.23 -4.68 -2.68
C SER A 2 12.80 -3.24 -2.93
N VAL A 3 11.50 -2.96 -2.77
CA VAL A 3 10.91 -1.66 -3.05
C VAL A 3 10.44 -1.04 -1.74
N GLY A 4 10.87 0.20 -1.49
CA GLY A 4 10.37 1.02 -0.39
C GLY A 4 9.44 2.12 -0.90
N VAL A 5 8.24 2.23 -0.35
CA VAL A 5 7.29 3.32 -0.67
C VAL A 5 6.98 4.12 0.59
N ILE A 6 7.12 5.45 0.51
CA ILE A 6 6.80 6.36 1.62
C ILE A 6 5.54 7.14 1.25
N GLY A 7 4.49 6.97 2.04
CA GLY A 7 3.17 7.52 1.85
C GLY A 7 2.21 6.49 1.22
N LEU A 8 1.10 6.22 1.91
CA LEU A 8 -0.02 5.38 1.48
C LEU A 8 -1.20 6.30 1.15
N GLY A 9 -1.00 7.15 0.16
CA GLY A 9 -2.03 8.02 -0.40
C GLY A 9 -2.57 7.47 -1.71
N TYR A 10 -3.29 8.34 -2.42
CA TYR A 10 -3.86 8.05 -3.74
C TYR A 10 -2.84 7.51 -4.76
N VAL A 11 -1.59 7.97 -4.72
CA VAL A 11 -0.53 7.48 -5.63
C VAL A 11 0.26 6.32 -5.02
N GLY A 12 0.60 6.42 -3.74
CA GLY A 12 1.50 5.48 -3.09
C GLY A 12 0.90 4.09 -2.92
N LEU A 13 -0.40 4.00 -2.57
CA LEU A 13 -1.04 2.70 -2.38
C LEU A 13 -1.18 1.91 -3.70
N PRO A 14 -1.64 2.49 -4.82
CA PRO A 14 -1.61 1.80 -6.11
C PRO A 14 -0.21 1.37 -6.55
N LEU A 15 0.82 2.16 -6.24
CA LEU A 15 2.21 1.80 -6.55
C LEU A 15 2.67 0.58 -5.76
N VAL A 16 2.33 0.50 -4.47
CA VAL A 16 2.60 -0.67 -3.63
C VAL A 16 1.91 -1.90 -4.19
N ALA A 17 0.62 -1.79 -4.53
CA ALA A 17 -0.16 -2.88 -5.11
C ALA A 17 0.47 -3.38 -6.42
N ALA A 18 0.80 -2.47 -7.35
CA ALA A 18 1.39 -2.84 -8.64
C ALA A 18 2.74 -3.58 -8.49
N PHE A 19 3.61 -3.16 -7.57
CA PHE A 19 4.87 -3.86 -7.32
C PHE A 19 4.67 -5.21 -6.61
N ALA A 20 3.71 -5.29 -5.67
CA ALA A 20 3.37 -6.53 -5.00
C ALA A 20 2.79 -7.57 -5.99
N GLU A 21 1.88 -7.14 -6.88
CA GLU A 21 1.32 -7.95 -7.97
C GLU A 21 2.40 -8.43 -8.96
N ALA A 22 3.43 -7.62 -9.18
CA ALA A 22 4.60 -8.00 -9.98
C ALA A 22 5.53 -9.01 -9.27
N GLY A 23 5.24 -9.40 -8.03
CA GLY A 23 6.00 -10.37 -7.25
C GLY A 23 7.22 -9.79 -6.53
N GLU A 24 7.34 -8.46 -6.44
CA GLU A 24 8.43 -7.80 -5.73
C GLU A 24 8.17 -7.76 -4.21
N HIS A 25 9.24 -7.75 -3.41
CA HIS A 25 9.11 -7.54 -1.97
C HIS A 25 8.99 -6.04 -1.68
N VAL A 26 7.81 -5.61 -1.24
CA VAL A 26 7.47 -4.19 -0.99
C VAL A 26 7.34 -3.92 0.50
N VAL A 27 7.97 -2.84 0.97
CA VAL A 27 7.74 -2.27 2.30
C VAL A 27 7.17 -0.87 2.12
N ALA A 28 6.00 -0.62 2.69
CA ALA A 28 5.36 0.68 2.64
C ALA A 28 5.26 1.30 4.04
N VAL A 29 5.46 2.61 4.13
CA VAL A 29 5.42 3.35 5.40
C VAL A 29 4.54 4.58 5.22
N ASP A 30 3.67 4.85 6.17
CA ASP A 30 2.93 6.11 6.29
C ASP A 30 3.05 6.63 7.73
N VAL A 31 2.95 7.95 7.90
CA VAL A 31 2.99 8.60 9.21
C VAL A 31 1.66 8.44 9.96
N ASP A 32 0.56 8.17 9.24
CA ASP A 32 -0.74 7.91 9.84
C ASP A 32 -0.88 6.43 10.20
N PRO A 33 -0.86 6.06 11.50
CA PRO A 33 -0.94 4.67 11.92
C PRO A 33 -2.29 4.02 11.55
N ARG A 34 -3.36 4.81 11.34
CA ARG A 34 -4.68 4.28 10.96
C ARG A 34 -4.65 3.72 9.55
N LYS A 35 -3.94 4.39 8.65
CA LYS A 35 -3.74 3.94 7.26
C LYS A 35 -2.96 2.64 7.21
N VAL A 36 -1.89 2.54 7.98
CA VAL A 36 -1.08 1.31 8.06
C VAL A 36 -1.90 0.15 8.61
N ALA A 37 -2.69 0.38 9.66
CA ALA A 37 -3.56 -0.64 10.24
C ALA A 37 -4.62 -1.14 9.24
N ALA A 38 -5.29 -0.23 8.54
CA ALA A 38 -6.29 -0.56 7.52
C ALA A 38 -5.70 -1.42 6.38
N ILE A 39 -4.55 -1.01 5.80
CA ILE A 39 -3.93 -1.81 4.73
C ILE A 39 -3.49 -3.18 5.24
N ASN A 40 -2.96 -3.29 6.46
CA ASN A 40 -2.59 -4.57 7.05
C ASN A 40 -3.80 -5.47 7.38
N SER A 41 -5.01 -4.91 7.49
CA SER A 41 -6.25 -5.69 7.64
C SER A 41 -6.93 -6.03 6.31
N GLY A 42 -6.35 -5.63 5.18
CA GLY A 42 -6.96 -5.80 3.86
C GLY A 42 -7.93 -4.68 3.47
N ASP A 43 -8.07 -3.64 4.30
CA ASP A 43 -9.00 -2.53 4.06
C ASP A 43 -8.34 -1.40 3.27
N SER A 44 -8.76 -1.22 2.01
CA SER A 44 -8.36 -0.08 1.19
C SER A 44 -9.31 1.11 1.38
N TYR A 45 -8.73 2.30 1.50
CA TYR A 45 -9.42 3.60 1.54
C TYR A 45 -9.16 4.45 0.28
N VAL A 46 -8.51 3.86 -0.74
CA VAL A 46 -8.32 4.48 -2.06
C VAL A 46 -9.28 3.83 -3.03
N GLU A 47 -10.12 4.63 -3.68
CA GLU A 47 -11.22 4.15 -4.55
C GLU A 47 -10.76 3.22 -5.66
N ASP A 48 -9.54 3.43 -6.18
CA ASP A 48 -8.97 2.65 -7.29
C ASP A 48 -8.38 1.29 -6.85
N ILE A 49 -8.34 0.99 -5.55
CA ILE A 49 -7.80 -0.26 -4.99
C ILE A 49 -8.89 -0.90 -4.13
N PRO A 50 -9.41 -2.09 -4.49
CA PRO A 50 -10.42 -2.76 -3.68
C PRO A 50 -9.82 -3.29 -2.37
N SER A 51 -10.66 -3.44 -1.34
CA SER A 51 -10.32 -4.23 -0.15
C SER A 51 -10.31 -5.73 -0.46
N GLU A 52 -9.57 -6.50 0.32
CA GLU A 52 -9.52 -7.98 0.26
C GLU A 52 -10.38 -8.67 1.32
#